data_AF-A0A8H7J6B5-F1
#
_entry.id   AF-A0A8H7J6B5-F1
#
_cell.length_a   1.000
_cell.length_b   1.000
_cell.length_c   1.000
_cell.angle_alpha   90.00
_cell.angle_beta   90.00
_cell.angle_gamma   90.00
#
_symmetry.space_group_name_H-M   'P 1'
#
loop_
_entity.id
_entity.type
_entity.pdbx_description
1 polymer ?
#
loop_
_entity_poly.entity_id
_entity_poly.type
_entity_poly.pdbx_seq_one_letter_code
_entity_poly.pdbx_strand_id
1 'polypeptide(L)'
;MSNLLDAEAGTERFGGYEAELKLVQADLSQQMEQIKETTGEPRKAAISKAERALEEADELIGQMRLEKSNIPVNLKSKYNAKFRNFESDLDATKRKLQQYTNDKAKLFGARYTDDPEAGDAQLEQRQQLLSGTDRLNRSSGRLRESQRIALETEQIGAGTLSDLHRQRETIEHTRERLLESESYTDRSIKTLRGMARRMATNRIITIAIITVLVLLIIAVIWSKFR
;
A
#
# COMPACT_ATOMS: atom_id res chain seq x y z
N MET A 1 -10.42 -5.68 -22.57
CA MET A 1 -9.33 -6.67 -22.34
C MET A 1 -7.96 -6.03 -22.17
N SER A 2 -7.72 -4.78 -22.61
CA SER A 2 -6.46 -4.05 -22.40
C SER A 2 -6.11 -3.81 -20.92
N ASN A 3 -7.08 -3.38 -20.11
CA ASN A 3 -6.88 -3.07 -18.68
C ASN A 3 -6.40 -4.23 -17.80
N LEU A 4 -6.61 -5.49 -18.22
CA LEU A 4 -6.18 -6.66 -17.43
C LEU A 4 -4.72 -7.03 -17.71
N LEU A 5 -4.27 -6.85 -18.96
CA LEU A 5 -2.89 -7.10 -19.37
C LEU A 5 -1.95 -6.01 -18.83
N ASP A 6 -2.37 -4.75 -18.86
CA ASP A 6 -1.60 -3.64 -18.28
C ASP A 6 -1.51 -3.74 -16.75
N ALA A 7 -2.58 -4.24 -16.12
CA ALA A 7 -2.64 -4.55 -14.70
C ALA A 7 -1.65 -5.64 -14.27
N GLU A 8 -1.57 -6.72 -15.05
CA GLU A 8 -0.67 -7.84 -14.82
C GLU A 8 0.80 -7.40 -15.00
N ALA A 9 1.07 -6.61 -16.06
CA ALA A 9 2.39 -6.05 -16.35
C ALA A 9 2.90 -5.12 -15.24
N GLY A 10 2.05 -4.25 -14.67
CA GLY A 10 2.44 -3.38 -13.55
C GLY A 10 2.80 -4.16 -12.29
N THR A 11 2.08 -5.24 -11.99
CA THR A 11 2.40 -6.11 -10.85
C THR A 11 3.65 -6.95 -11.05
N GLU A 12 3.92 -7.39 -12.29
CA GLU A 12 5.11 -8.16 -12.64
C GLU A 12 6.37 -7.29 -12.56
N ARG A 13 6.34 -6.08 -13.13
CA ARG A 13 7.46 -5.12 -13.04
C ARG A 13 7.78 -4.73 -11.60
N PHE A 14 6.75 -4.45 -10.80
CA PHE A 14 6.95 -4.21 -9.37
C PHE A 14 7.61 -5.41 -8.67
N GLY A 15 7.21 -6.64 -9.03
CA GLY A 15 7.82 -7.86 -8.52
C GLY A 15 9.28 -8.02 -8.91
N GLY A 16 9.64 -7.65 -10.15
CA GLY A 16 11.03 -7.62 -10.63
C GLY A 16 11.90 -6.66 -9.82
N TYR A 17 11.46 -5.41 -9.68
CA TYR A 17 12.15 -4.41 -8.86
C TYR A 17 12.21 -4.80 -7.38
N GLU A 18 11.17 -5.47 -6.84
CA GLU A 18 11.19 -6.01 -5.48
C GLU A 18 12.29 -7.06 -5.31
N ALA A 19 12.52 -7.92 -6.31
CA ALA A 19 13.57 -8.93 -6.25
C ALA A 19 14.97 -8.31 -6.33
N GLU A 20 15.16 -7.34 -7.24
CA GLU A 20 16.42 -6.61 -7.40
C GLU A 20 16.77 -5.81 -6.14
N LEU A 21 15.79 -5.10 -5.56
CA LEU A 21 15.96 -4.36 -4.32
C LEU A 21 16.41 -5.26 -3.17
N LYS A 22 15.88 -6.48 -3.07
CA LYS A 22 16.29 -7.44 -2.03
C LYS A 22 17.74 -7.89 -2.20
N LEU A 23 18.22 -8.04 -3.44
CA LEU A 23 19.62 -8.36 -3.70
C LEU A 23 20.53 -7.21 -3.27
N VAL A 24 20.17 -5.97 -3.64
CA VAL A 24 20.92 -4.78 -3.24
C VAL A 24 20.89 -4.58 -1.73
N GLN A 25 19.76 -4.82 -1.06
CA GLN A 25 19.66 -4.77 0.40
C GLN A 25 20.54 -5.82 1.09
N ALA A 26 20.69 -7.01 0.50
CA ALA A 26 21.57 -8.05 1.02
C ALA A 26 23.05 -7.62 0.90
N ASP A 27 23.47 -7.09 -0.26
CA ASP A 27 24.83 -6.55 -0.42
C ASP A 27 25.08 -5.37 0.51
N LEU A 28 24.15 -4.41 0.60
CA LEU A 28 24.24 -3.28 1.51
C LEU A 28 24.43 -3.74 2.96
N SER A 29 23.65 -4.72 3.41
CA SER A 29 23.78 -5.30 4.75
C SER A 29 25.14 -5.97 4.96
N GLN A 30 25.67 -6.67 3.95
CA GLN A 30 27.01 -7.26 3.99
C GLN A 30 28.10 -6.18 4.10
N GLN A 31 28.02 -5.10 3.30
CA GLN A 31 28.96 -3.99 3.40
C GLN A 31 28.88 -3.31 4.77
N MET A 32 27.67 -3.14 5.33
CA MET A 32 27.50 -2.58 6.67
C MET A 32 28.18 -3.40 7.76
N GLU A 33 28.20 -4.73 7.64
CA GLU A 33 28.93 -5.59 8.59
C GLU A 33 30.44 -5.43 8.43
N GLN A 34 30.93 -5.42 7.18
CA GLN A 34 32.36 -5.17 6.90
C GLN A 34 32.84 -3.82 7.44
N ILE A 35 32.00 -2.78 7.44
CA ILE A 35 32.33 -1.46 8.02
C ILE A 35 32.58 -1.53 9.53
N LYS A 36 31.93 -2.46 10.24
CA LYS A 36 32.12 -2.66 11.69
C LYS A 36 33.41 -3.42 11.99
N GLU A 37 33.76 -4.40 11.15
CA GLU A 37 34.92 -5.28 11.36
C GLU A 37 36.23 -4.66 10.87
N THR A 38 36.18 -3.79 9.87
CA THR A 38 37.37 -3.20 9.24
C THR A 38 37.71 -1.82 9.80
N THR A 39 38.98 -1.43 9.73
CA THR A 39 39.47 -0.10 10.12
C THR A 39 40.40 0.47 9.03
N GLY A 40 40.60 1.79 9.00
CA GLY A 40 41.50 2.44 8.03
C GLY A 40 40.99 2.43 6.58
N GLU A 41 41.87 2.15 5.61
CA GLU A 41 41.53 2.09 4.18
C GLU A 41 40.45 1.07 3.78
N PRO A 42 40.49 -0.21 4.23
CA PRO A 42 39.44 -1.17 3.87
C PRO A 42 38.05 -0.73 4.37
N ARG A 43 37.98 -0.07 5.54
CA ARG A 43 36.74 0.54 6.03
C ARG A 43 36.23 1.65 5.12
N LYS A 44 37.13 2.50 4.61
CA LYS A 44 36.77 3.57 3.66
C LYS A 44 36.25 2.99 2.35
N ALA A 45 36.84 1.91 1.85
CA ALA A 45 36.36 1.22 0.66
C ALA A 45 34.98 0.59 0.88
N ALA A 46 34.75 -0.07 2.03
CA ALA A 46 33.45 -0.66 2.39
C ALA A 46 32.35 0.40 2.52
N ILE A 47 32.65 1.56 3.14
CA ILE A 47 31.73 2.70 3.19
C ILE A 47 31.36 3.18 1.79
N SER A 48 32.33 3.36 0.90
CA SER A 48 32.06 3.82 -0.46
C SER A 48 31.23 2.82 -1.27
N LYS A 49 31.44 1.51 -1.08
CA LYS A 49 30.59 0.47 -1.68
C LYS A 49 29.17 0.51 -1.13
N ALA A 50 29.02 0.65 0.19
CA ALA A 50 27.71 0.79 0.82
C ALA A 50 26.96 2.05 0.34
N GLU A 51 27.66 3.16 0.12
CA GLU A 51 27.06 4.39 -0.44
C GLU A 51 26.52 4.16 -1.87
N ARG A 52 27.26 3.44 -2.72
CA ARG A 52 26.81 3.10 -4.08
C ARG A 52 25.61 2.15 -4.07
N ALA A 53 25.65 1.10 -3.25
CA ALA A 53 24.53 0.17 -3.12
C ALA A 53 23.27 0.88 -2.55
N LEU A 54 23.47 1.87 -1.67
CA LEU A 54 22.37 2.69 -1.18
C LEU A 54 21.76 3.57 -2.27
N GLU A 55 22.58 4.15 -3.15
CA GLU A 55 22.11 4.94 -4.30
C GLU A 55 21.31 4.07 -5.28
N GLU A 56 21.80 2.87 -5.60
CA GLU A 56 21.09 1.88 -6.43
C GLU A 56 19.75 1.47 -5.80
N ALA A 57 19.71 1.24 -4.48
CA ALA A 57 18.47 0.95 -3.77
C ALA A 57 17.48 2.13 -3.79
N ASP A 58 17.96 3.37 -3.65
CA ASP A 58 17.14 4.59 -3.77
C ASP A 58 16.54 4.71 -5.19
N GLU A 59 17.30 4.38 -6.25
CA GLU A 59 16.81 4.34 -7.63
C GLU A 59 15.71 3.28 -7.83
N LEU A 60 15.90 2.06 -7.31
CA LEU A 60 14.91 0.98 -7.38
C LEU A 60 13.61 1.34 -6.64
N ILE A 61 13.71 1.98 -5.46
CA ILE A 61 12.54 2.53 -4.76
C ILE A 61 11.83 3.57 -5.62
N GLY A 62 12.57 4.42 -6.33
CA GLY A 62 12.03 5.37 -7.30
C GLY A 62 11.24 4.68 -8.41
N GLN A 63 11.78 3.62 -9.00
CA GLN A 63 11.12 2.84 -10.06
C GLN A 63 9.86 2.11 -9.54
N MET A 64 9.93 1.51 -8.35
CA MET A 64 8.78 0.89 -7.68
C MET A 64 7.67 1.92 -7.38
N ARG A 65 8.03 3.17 -7.05
CA ARG A 65 7.07 4.25 -6.83
C ARG A 65 6.30 4.61 -8.09
N LEU A 66 6.95 4.56 -9.25
CA LEU A 66 6.30 4.80 -10.54
C LEU A 66 5.35 3.64 -10.88
N GLU A 67 5.82 2.40 -10.77
CA GLU A 67 5.00 1.23 -11.15
C GLU A 67 3.81 0.98 -10.21
N LYS A 68 3.90 1.35 -8.93
CA LYS A 68 2.76 1.18 -8.01
C LYS A 68 1.52 1.99 -8.44
N SER A 69 1.69 3.03 -9.24
CA SER A 69 0.58 3.81 -9.79
C SER A 69 -0.27 3.02 -10.80
N ASN A 70 0.39 2.12 -11.54
CA ASN A 70 -0.18 1.23 -12.56
C ASN A 70 -0.84 -0.02 -11.96
N ILE A 71 -0.68 -0.27 -10.65
CA ILE A 71 -1.24 -1.45 -9.98
C ILE A 71 -2.77 -1.30 -9.86
N PRO A 72 -3.54 -2.38 -10.11
CA PRO A 72 -5.00 -2.40 -9.93
C PRO A 72 -5.46 -2.01 -8.52
N VAL A 73 -6.61 -1.33 -8.44
CA VAL A 73 -7.18 -0.81 -7.18
C VAL A 73 -7.36 -1.91 -6.12
N ASN A 74 -7.76 -3.11 -6.53
CA ASN A 74 -7.94 -4.27 -5.63
C ASN A 74 -6.63 -4.79 -5.02
N LEU A 75 -5.48 -4.51 -5.64
CA LEU A 75 -4.16 -4.91 -5.14
C LEU A 75 -3.38 -3.75 -4.50
N LYS A 76 -3.75 -2.49 -4.77
CA LYS A 76 -3.04 -1.29 -4.30
C LYS A 76 -2.75 -1.28 -2.80
N SER A 77 -3.70 -1.70 -1.95
CA SER A 77 -3.49 -1.69 -0.48
C SER A 77 -2.29 -2.56 -0.06
N LYS A 78 -2.21 -3.79 -0.59
CA LYS A 78 -1.11 -4.72 -0.30
C LYS A 78 0.24 -4.19 -0.77
N TYR A 79 0.29 -3.66 -1.99
CA TYR A 79 1.54 -3.16 -2.59
C TYR A 79 2.00 -1.84 -1.97
N ASN A 80 1.08 -0.94 -1.58
CA ASN A 80 1.41 0.28 -0.84
C ASN A 80 1.94 -0.04 0.57
N ALA A 81 1.41 -1.06 1.25
CA ALA A 81 1.95 -1.51 2.53
C ALA A 81 3.39 -2.03 2.38
N LYS A 82 3.63 -2.92 1.39
CA LYS A 82 4.98 -3.40 1.08
C LYS A 82 5.95 -2.27 0.75
N PHE A 83 5.55 -1.36 -0.13
CA PHE A 83 6.38 -0.23 -0.55
C PHE A 83 6.80 0.64 0.64
N ARG A 84 5.87 0.97 1.55
CA ARG A 84 6.18 1.74 2.77
C ARG A 84 7.17 1.03 3.68
N ASN A 85 7.11 -0.30 3.77
CA ASN A 85 8.08 -1.07 4.55
C ASN A 85 9.47 -0.96 3.94
N PHE A 86 9.60 -1.16 2.62
CA PHE A 86 10.89 -1.01 1.93
C PHE A 86 11.48 0.39 2.06
N GLU A 87 10.65 1.43 1.94
CA GLU A 87 11.05 2.82 2.12
C GLU A 87 11.56 3.08 3.55
N SER A 88 10.83 2.60 4.56
CA SER A 88 11.25 2.70 5.97
C SER A 88 12.54 1.94 6.28
N ASP A 89 12.70 0.74 5.71
CA ASP A 89 13.89 -0.09 5.91
C ASP A 89 15.14 0.55 5.27
N LEU A 90 14.98 1.12 4.07
CA LEU A 90 16.05 1.84 3.39
C LEU A 90 16.45 3.10 4.15
N ASP A 91 15.48 3.88 4.63
CA ASP A 91 15.72 5.07 5.44
C ASP A 91 16.46 4.75 6.75
N ALA A 92 16.09 3.66 7.43
CA ALA A 92 16.78 3.19 8.61
C ALA A 92 18.24 2.83 8.31
N THR A 93 18.48 2.19 7.18
CA THR A 93 19.81 1.78 6.72
C THR A 93 20.68 2.98 6.34
N LYS A 94 20.11 3.95 5.63
CA LYS A 94 20.72 5.25 5.30
C LYS A 94 21.18 6.00 6.55
N ARG A 95 20.33 6.07 7.58
CA ARG A 95 20.68 6.72 8.86
C ARG A 95 21.85 6.01 9.57
N LYS A 96 21.88 4.68 9.55
CA LYS A 96 23.00 3.91 10.14
C LYS A 96 24.30 4.14 9.37
N LEU A 97 24.27 4.15 8.03
CA LEU A 97 25.45 4.45 7.22
C LEU A 97 25.98 5.87 7.46
N GLN A 98 25.08 6.83 7.64
CA GLN A 98 25.43 8.20 8.05
C GLN A 98 26.12 8.27 9.41
N GLN A 99 25.78 7.40 10.37
CA GLN A 99 26.49 7.33 11.65
C GLN A 99 27.93 6.86 11.45
N TYR A 100 28.15 5.82 10.65
CA TYR A 100 29.49 5.31 10.37
C TYR A 100 30.41 6.27 9.62
N THR A 101 29.83 7.09 8.74
CA THR A 101 30.55 8.16 8.02
C THR A 101 30.81 9.37 8.90
N ASN A 102 29.90 9.75 9.81
CA ASN A 102 30.11 10.91 10.69
C ASN A 102 31.13 10.62 11.81
N ASP A 103 31.22 9.38 12.31
CA ASP A 103 32.27 8.99 13.27
C ASP A 103 33.69 9.13 12.69
N LYS A 104 33.85 9.02 11.36
CA LYS A 104 35.09 9.31 10.65
C LYS A 104 35.55 10.76 10.89
N ALA A 105 34.65 11.73 10.84
CA ALA A 105 35.01 13.14 11.02
C ALA A 105 35.54 13.42 12.43
N LYS A 106 35.00 12.73 13.45
CA LYS A 106 35.45 12.86 14.83
C LYS A 106 36.77 12.12 15.09
N LEU A 107 36.95 10.92 14.55
CA LEU A 107 38.14 10.11 14.78
C LEU A 107 39.39 10.67 14.07
N PHE A 108 39.23 11.32 12.92
CA PHE A 108 40.33 11.99 12.20
C PHE A 108 40.53 13.45 12.65
N GLY A 109 39.47 14.15 13.08
CA GLY A 109 39.58 15.51 13.62
C GLY A 109 40.27 15.57 14.99
N ALA A 110 40.13 14.53 15.82
CA ALA A 110 40.73 14.48 17.16
C ALA A 110 42.24 14.16 17.18
N ARG A 111 42.86 13.80 16.05
CA ARG A 111 44.32 13.54 15.97
C ARG A 111 45.16 14.76 15.60
N TYR A 112 44.54 15.90 15.28
CA TYR A 112 45.24 17.12 14.86
C TYR A 112 45.25 18.23 15.92
N THR A 113 44.77 17.96 17.14
CA THR A 113 44.77 18.90 18.26
C THR A 113 45.76 18.42 19.32
N ASP A 114 47.05 18.56 19.04
CA ASP A 114 48.09 18.47 20.07
C ASP A 114 49.25 19.40 19.68
N ASP A 115 49.08 20.70 19.94
CA ASP A 115 50.20 21.61 20.23
C ASP A 115 49.68 22.84 21.03
N PRO A 116 50.28 23.22 22.18
CA PRO A 116 49.76 24.26 23.05
C PRO A 116 50.61 25.55 22.94
N GLU A 117 50.05 26.64 22.41
CA GLU A 117 50.63 27.97 22.67
C GLU A 117 49.57 29.08 22.81
N ALA A 118 49.82 29.98 23.77
CA ALA A 118 48.86 30.83 24.47
C ALA A 118 48.35 32.06 23.68
N GLY A 119 48.14 31.92 22.37
CA GLY A 119 47.56 32.97 21.51
C GLY A 119 46.06 32.80 21.20
N ASP A 120 45.49 31.63 21.50
CA ASP A 120 44.33 31.13 20.74
C ASP A 120 42.96 31.32 21.41
N ALA A 121 42.89 31.75 22.68
CA ALA A 121 41.62 31.85 23.41
C ALA A 121 40.59 32.79 22.74
N GLN A 122 41.06 33.85 22.05
CA GLN A 122 40.20 34.78 21.32
C GLN A 122 39.77 34.24 19.95
N LEU A 123 40.63 33.45 19.31
CA LEU A 123 40.34 32.79 18.03
C LEU A 123 39.36 31.63 18.23
N GLU A 124 39.58 30.85 19.29
CA GLU A 124 38.75 29.74 19.74
C GLU A 124 37.35 30.22 20.13
N GLN A 125 37.23 31.33 20.88
CA GLN A 125 35.94 31.94 21.19
C GLN A 125 35.20 32.41 19.93
N ARG A 126 35.91 32.96 18.94
CA ARG A 126 35.32 33.39 17.66
C ARG A 126 34.88 32.20 16.80
N GLN A 127 35.66 31.13 16.77
CA GLN A 127 35.29 29.85 16.15
C GLN A 127 34.08 29.22 16.85
N GLN A 128 33.99 29.32 18.17
CA GLN A 128 32.85 28.81 18.93
C GLN A 128 31.57 29.60 18.65
N LEU A 129 31.66 30.94 18.50
CA LEU A 129 30.52 31.77 18.10
C LEU A 129 30.08 31.55 16.65
N LEU A 130 31.04 31.39 15.72
CA LEU A 130 30.75 31.05 14.32
C LEU A 130 30.09 29.67 14.22
N SER A 131 30.63 28.66 14.90
CA SER A 131 30.05 27.32 14.92
C SER A 131 28.69 27.28 15.62
N GLY A 132 28.48 28.12 16.64
CA GLY A 132 27.18 28.36 17.27
C GLY A 132 26.16 28.93 16.27
N THR A 133 26.56 29.95 15.50
CA THR A 133 25.74 30.58 14.46
C THR A 133 25.39 29.60 13.35
N ASP A 134 26.37 28.82 12.85
CA ASP A 134 26.13 27.80 11.82
C ASP A 134 25.22 26.67 12.29
N ARG A 135 25.31 26.28 13.57
CA ARG A 135 24.38 25.31 14.17
C ARG A 135 22.97 25.88 14.26
N LEU A 136 22.84 27.15 14.65
CA LEU A 136 21.55 27.84 14.76
C LEU A 136 20.90 28.02 13.39
N ASN A 137 21.68 28.37 12.37
CA ASN A 137 21.20 28.54 11.00
C ASN A 137 20.75 27.19 10.40
N ARG A 138 21.54 26.11 10.63
CA ARG A 138 21.13 24.75 10.28
C ARG A 138 19.88 24.29 11.02
N SER A 139 19.78 24.56 12.33
CA SER A 139 18.59 24.22 13.13
C SER A 139 17.35 24.96 12.62
N SER A 140 17.49 26.25 12.29
CA SER A 140 16.42 27.06 11.71
C SER A 140 15.98 26.55 10.34
N GLY A 141 16.92 26.13 9.49
CA GLY A 141 16.63 25.48 8.22
C GLY A 141 15.86 24.17 8.40
N ARG A 142 16.30 23.32 9.35
CA ARG A 142 15.61 22.06 9.68
C ARG A 142 14.20 22.31 10.23
N LEU A 143 14.00 23.32 11.08
CA LEU A 143 12.67 23.68 11.60
C LEU A 143 11.72 24.12 10.49
N ARG A 144 12.18 24.96 9.56
CA ARG A 144 11.38 25.37 8.40
C ARG A 144 11.01 24.17 7.52
N GLU A 145 11.95 23.27 7.31
CA GLU A 145 11.71 22.05 6.55
C GLU A 145 10.73 21.11 7.27
N SER A 146 10.87 20.93 8.58
CA SER A 146 9.90 20.17 9.37
C SER A 146 8.51 20.78 9.34
N GLN A 147 8.39 22.10 9.37
CA GLN A 147 7.11 22.80 9.23
C GLN A 147 6.49 22.56 7.84
N ARG A 148 7.31 22.63 6.77
CA ARG A 148 6.87 22.34 5.40
C ARG A 148 6.33 20.92 5.27
N ILE A 149 7.08 19.94 5.78
CA ILE A 149 6.68 18.52 5.76
C ILE A 149 5.42 18.30 6.61
N ALA A 150 5.29 18.97 7.76
CA ALA A 150 4.10 18.87 8.61
C ALA A 150 2.85 19.39 7.89
N LEU A 151 2.95 20.52 7.19
CA LEU A 151 1.85 21.09 6.39
C LEU A 151 1.49 20.18 5.21
N GLU A 152 2.47 19.63 4.52
CA GLU A 152 2.24 18.64 3.45
C GLU A 152 1.53 17.38 4.01
N THR A 153 1.94 16.92 5.18
CA THR A 153 1.33 15.78 5.88
C THR A 153 -0.11 16.09 6.29
N GLU A 154 -0.38 17.30 6.79
CA GLU A 154 -1.73 17.77 7.11
C GLU A 154 -2.63 17.76 5.87
N GLN A 155 -2.12 18.25 4.74
CA GLN A 155 -2.84 18.26 3.47
C GLN A 155 -3.15 16.84 2.97
N ILE A 156 -2.19 15.92 3.06
CA ILE A 156 -2.40 14.50 2.74
C ILE A 156 -3.44 13.87 3.69
N GLY A 157 -3.37 14.20 4.98
CA GLY A 157 -4.33 13.76 6.00
C GLY A 157 -5.75 14.23 5.70
N ALA A 158 -5.91 15.50 5.32
CA ALA A 158 -7.18 16.08 4.90
C ALA A 158 -7.75 15.38 3.66
N GLY A 159 -6.91 15.10 2.66
CA GLY A 159 -7.30 14.33 1.48
C GLY A 159 -7.75 12.90 1.85
N THR A 160 -7.02 12.24 2.73
CA THR A 160 -7.36 10.90 3.22
C THR A 160 -8.69 10.88 3.95
N LEU A 161 -8.97 11.88 4.80
CA LEU A 161 -10.26 12.03 5.48
C LEU A 161 -11.42 12.23 4.50
N SER A 162 -11.22 13.06 3.47
CA SER A 162 -12.20 13.24 2.39
C SER A 162 -12.49 11.94 1.65
N ASP A 163 -11.44 11.17 1.33
CA ASP A 163 -11.60 9.88 0.65
C ASP A 163 -12.30 8.84 1.53
N LEU A 164 -11.97 8.78 2.82
CA LEU A 164 -12.68 7.93 3.78
C LEU A 164 -14.16 8.31 3.88
N HIS A 165 -14.48 9.60 3.83
CA HIS A 165 -15.87 10.06 3.82
C HIS A 165 -16.62 9.58 2.57
N ARG A 166 -16.03 9.74 1.38
CA ARG A 166 -16.62 9.21 0.12
C ARG A 166 -16.77 7.69 0.12
N GLN A 167 -15.79 6.98 0.68
CA GLN A 167 -15.87 5.53 0.82
C GLN A 167 -17.01 5.12 1.74
N ARG A 168 -17.19 5.83 2.87
CA ARG A 168 -18.32 5.59 3.77
C ARG A 168 -19.66 5.79 3.05
N GLU A 169 -19.83 6.89 2.32
CA GLU A 169 -21.03 7.18 1.54
C GLU A 169 -21.31 6.06 0.51
N THR A 170 -20.27 5.59 -0.17
CA THR A 170 -20.38 4.46 -1.11
C THR A 170 -20.85 3.18 -0.42
N ILE A 171 -20.32 2.87 0.76
CA ILE A 171 -20.72 1.70 1.56
C ILE A 171 -22.17 1.84 2.02
N GLU A 172 -22.57 3.02 2.51
CA GLU A 172 -23.95 3.28 2.93
C GLU A 172 -24.93 3.11 1.76
N HIS A 173 -24.64 3.67 0.58
CA HIS A 173 -25.45 3.47 -0.62
C HIS A 173 -25.49 2.01 -1.08
N THR A 174 -24.37 1.29 -1.02
CA THR A 174 -24.33 -0.14 -1.38
C THR A 174 -25.20 -0.95 -0.42
N ARG A 175 -25.16 -0.64 0.88
CA ARG A 175 -25.99 -1.28 1.90
C ARG A 175 -27.47 -0.99 1.69
N GLU A 176 -27.83 0.25 1.37
CA GLU A 176 -29.22 0.64 1.08
C GLU A 176 -29.76 -0.10 -0.16
N ARG A 177 -28.99 -0.15 -1.25
CA ARG A 177 -29.34 -0.91 -2.46
C ARG A 177 -29.51 -2.41 -2.19
N LEU A 178 -28.68 -2.99 -1.31
CA LEU A 178 -28.83 -4.40 -0.92
C LEU A 178 -30.14 -4.64 -0.17
N LEU A 179 -30.48 -3.77 0.80
CA LEU A 179 -31.76 -3.87 1.52
C LEU A 179 -32.97 -3.69 0.58
N GLU A 180 -32.87 -2.79 -0.39
CA GLU A 180 -33.90 -2.62 -1.42
C GLU A 180 -34.02 -3.87 -2.30
N SER A 181 -32.90 -4.47 -2.71
CA SER A 181 -32.84 -5.71 -3.50
C SER A 181 -33.44 -6.91 -2.74
N GLU A 182 -33.22 -7.02 -1.43
CA GLU A 182 -33.88 -8.03 -0.60
C GLU A 182 -35.41 -7.87 -0.63
N SER A 183 -35.92 -6.63 -0.57
CA SER A 183 -37.36 -6.34 -0.67
C SER A 183 -37.95 -6.74 -2.02
N TYR A 184 -37.28 -6.44 -3.13
CA TYR A 184 -37.72 -6.87 -4.47
C TYR A 184 -37.70 -8.39 -4.61
N THR A 185 -36.73 -9.07 -3.99
CA THR A 185 -36.62 -10.53 -4.01
C THR A 185 -37.79 -11.17 -3.28
N ASP A 186 -38.15 -10.70 -2.08
CA ASP A 186 -39.29 -11.22 -1.33
C ASP A 186 -40.62 -10.99 -2.08
N ARG A 187 -40.80 -9.80 -2.67
CA ARG A 187 -41.98 -9.50 -3.50
C ARG A 187 -42.04 -10.43 -4.72
N SER A 188 -40.91 -10.67 -5.37
CA SER A 188 -40.82 -11.58 -6.52
C SER A 188 -41.17 -13.02 -6.12
N ILE A 189 -40.66 -13.51 -4.98
CA ILE A 189 -41.01 -14.84 -4.45
C ILE A 189 -42.51 -14.94 -4.13
N LYS A 190 -43.10 -13.89 -3.54
CA LYS A 190 -44.55 -13.85 -3.24
C LYS A 190 -45.40 -13.91 -4.50
N THR A 191 -45.03 -13.18 -5.56
CA THR A 191 -45.75 -13.22 -6.85
C THR A 191 -45.61 -14.58 -7.53
N LEU A 192 -44.40 -15.15 -7.56
CA LEU A 192 -44.12 -16.49 -8.09
C LEU A 192 -44.94 -17.57 -7.36
N ARG A 193 -45.00 -17.54 -6.01
CA ARG A 193 -45.86 -18.44 -5.22
C ARG A 193 -47.34 -18.28 -5.55
N GLY A 194 -47.80 -17.06 -5.85
CA GLY A 194 -49.17 -16.79 -6.30
C GLY A 194 -49.47 -17.42 -7.66
N MET A 195 -48.56 -17.28 -8.63
CA MET A 195 -48.68 -17.90 -9.95
C MET A 195 -48.63 -19.43 -9.87
N ALA A 196 -47.72 -20.00 -9.07
CA ALA A 196 -47.60 -21.44 -8.87
C ALA A 196 -48.88 -22.05 -8.29
N ARG A 197 -49.53 -21.38 -7.31
CA ARG A 197 -50.82 -21.83 -6.77
C ARG A 197 -51.92 -21.81 -7.83
N ARG A 198 -52.07 -20.71 -8.57
CA ARG A 198 -53.06 -20.61 -9.66
C ARG A 198 -52.85 -21.69 -10.72
N MET A 199 -51.60 -21.94 -11.09
CA MET A 199 -51.24 -23.00 -12.04
C MET A 199 -51.63 -24.39 -11.52
N ALA A 200 -51.34 -24.70 -10.26
CA ALA A 200 -51.73 -25.97 -9.64
C ALA A 200 -53.26 -26.14 -9.60
N THR A 201 -54.01 -25.11 -9.19
CA THR A 201 -55.48 -25.12 -9.18
C THR A 201 -56.05 -25.35 -10.59
N ASN A 202 -55.55 -24.64 -11.59
CA ASN A 202 -55.98 -24.82 -12.98
C ASN A 202 -55.72 -26.24 -13.48
N ARG A 203 -54.56 -26.82 -13.12
CA ARG A 203 -54.21 -28.19 -13.49
C ARG A 203 -55.16 -29.22 -12.85
N ILE A 204 -55.49 -29.04 -11.56
CA ILE A 204 -56.45 -29.90 -10.84
C ILE A 204 -57.84 -29.80 -11.47
N ILE A 205 -58.33 -28.58 -11.74
CA ILE A 205 -59.64 -28.36 -12.40
C ILE A 205 -59.68 -29.06 -13.77
N THR A 206 -58.62 -28.93 -14.56
CA THR A 206 -58.54 -29.57 -15.88
C THR A 206 -58.63 -31.09 -15.78
N ILE A 207 -57.89 -31.69 -14.83
CA ILE A 207 -57.95 -33.15 -14.59
C ILE A 207 -59.35 -33.58 -14.15
N ALA A 208 -60.00 -32.82 -13.26
CA ALA A 208 -61.35 -33.12 -12.80
C ALA A 208 -62.40 -33.06 -13.92
N ILE A 209 -62.30 -32.10 -14.84
CA ILE A 209 -63.22 -32.02 -16.00
C ILE A 209 -63.04 -33.24 -16.90
N ILE A 210 -61.79 -33.62 -17.19
CA ILE A 210 -61.49 -34.80 -18.03
C ILE A 210 -62.04 -36.07 -17.40
N THR A 211 -61.85 -36.28 -16.09
CA THR A 211 -62.35 -37.48 -15.40
C THR A 211 -63.87 -37.58 -15.42
N VAL A 212 -64.57 -36.46 -15.20
CA VAL A 212 -66.04 -36.40 -15.29
C VAL A 212 -66.54 -36.73 -16.70
N LEU A 213 -65.90 -36.19 -17.74
CA LEU A 213 -66.26 -36.49 -19.13
C LEU A 213 -66.08 -37.98 -19.46
N VAL A 214 -64.98 -38.60 -19.02
CA VAL A 214 -64.73 -40.03 -19.22
C VAL A 214 -65.79 -40.88 -18.50
N LEU A 215 -66.14 -40.53 -17.27
CA LEU A 215 -67.19 -41.24 -16.52
C LEU A 215 -68.57 -41.13 -17.20
N LEU A 216 -68.92 -39.97 -17.74
CA LEU A 216 -70.16 -39.79 -18.50
C LEU A 216 -70.19 -40.66 -19.77
N ILE A 217 -69.08 -40.72 -20.51
CA ILE A 217 -68.97 -41.58 -21.70
C ILE A 217 -69.18 -43.05 -21.32
N ILE A 218 -68.52 -43.51 -20.25
CA ILE A 218 -68.68 -44.89 -19.75
C ILE A 218 -70.12 -45.15 -19.33
N ALA A 219 -70.77 -44.23 -18.62
CA ALA A 219 -72.15 -44.37 -18.17
C ALA A 219 -73.14 -44.48 -19.35
N VAL A 220 -72.95 -43.66 -20.39
CA VAL A 220 -73.79 -43.72 -21.61
C VAL A 220 -73.61 -45.04 -22.34
N ILE A 221 -72.36 -45.51 -22.49
CA ILE A 221 -72.07 -46.81 -23.12
C ILE A 221 -72.74 -47.93 -22.31
N TRP A 222 -72.59 -47.93 -20.99
CA TRP A 222 -73.20 -48.94 -20.13
C TRP A 222 -74.73 -48.94 -20.21
N SER A 223 -75.35 -47.75 -20.23
CA SER A 223 -76.80 -47.61 -20.39
C SER A 223 -77.31 -48.01 -21.77
N LYS A 224 -76.47 -47.97 -22.81
CA LYS A 224 -76.84 -48.36 -24.18
C LYS A 224 -76.71 -49.86 -24.41
N PHE A 225 -75.71 -50.50 -23.78
CA PHE A 225 -75.42 -51.92 -23.91
C PHE A 225 -76.14 -52.81 -22.87
N ARG A 226 -76.95 -52.20 -22.00
CA ARG A 226 -77.86 -52.87 -21.08
C ARG A 226 -79.29 -52.61 -21.50
#